data_AF-A0A124ESD5-F1
#
_entry.id   AF-A0A124ESD5-F1
#
_cell.length_a   1.000
_cell.length_b   1.000
_cell.length_c   1.000
_cell.angle_alpha   90.00
_cell.angle_beta   90.00
_cell.angle_gamma   90.00
#
_symmetry.space_group_name_H-M   'P 1'
#
loop_
_entity.id
_entity.type
_entity.pdbx_description
1 polymer ?
#
loop_
_entity_poly.entity_id
_entity_poly.type
_entity_poly.pdbx_seq_one_letter_code
_entity_poly.pdbx_strand_id
1 'polypeptide(L)'
;MHTSGITVRRGVGGAVVTGALLGLAAATIAVPTATAQPQCTAAALSSALGTVSAQTGDYLNSHPGANDAITNAGAEGEAAIRTYFVAHPQEWADLQRIAQPLRTLRQQCQVDVAPGDIARLYDAMAS
;
A
#
# COMPACT_ATOMS: atom_id res chain seq x y z
N MET A 1 -22.15 -57.08 -2.79
CA MET A 1 -23.12 -55.97 -2.83
C MET A 1 -23.75 -55.86 -1.47
N HIS A 2 -23.48 -54.76 -0.74
CA HIS A 2 -24.37 -54.06 0.21
C HIS A 2 -23.52 -53.03 0.98
N THR A 3 -23.63 -51.81 0.46
CA THR A 3 -23.60 -50.46 1.03
C THR A 3 -23.31 -50.24 2.52
N SER A 4 -22.37 -49.31 2.73
CA SER A 4 -22.21 -48.26 3.74
C SER A 4 -23.21 -48.09 4.88
N GLY A 5 -22.68 -47.74 6.05
CA GLY A 5 -23.38 -46.89 7.01
C GLY A 5 -22.88 -46.96 8.46
N ILE A 6 -21.67 -46.47 8.77
CA ILE A 6 -21.30 -46.17 10.17
C ILE A 6 -21.66 -44.72 10.44
N THR A 7 -22.89 -44.47 10.89
CA THR A 7 -23.29 -43.19 11.47
C THR A 7 -22.80 -43.16 12.93
N VAL A 8 -21.63 -42.53 13.15
CA VAL A 8 -21.07 -42.29 14.48
C VAL A 8 -21.97 -41.33 15.25
N ARG A 9 -22.41 -41.81 16.41
CA ARG A 9 -23.23 -41.10 17.40
C ARG A 9 -22.31 -40.46 18.46
N ARG A 10 -22.57 -39.17 18.74
CA ARG A 10 -22.46 -38.47 20.04
C ARG A 10 -21.05 -38.24 20.62
N GLY A 11 -20.87 -37.03 21.16
CA GLY A 11 -19.92 -36.80 22.25
C GLY A 11 -19.41 -35.37 22.37
N VAL A 12 -20.23 -34.45 22.86
CA VAL A 12 -19.72 -33.26 23.55
C VAL A 12 -19.24 -33.73 24.93
N GLY A 13 -17.95 -33.52 25.25
CA GLY A 13 -17.38 -33.85 26.55
C GLY A 13 -15.85 -33.89 26.48
N GLY A 14 -15.19 -32.96 27.16
CA GLY A 14 -13.75 -32.72 27.05
C GLY A 14 -12.86 -33.73 27.76
N ALA A 15 -11.58 -33.74 27.38
CA ALA A 15 -10.42 -33.83 28.26
C ALA A 15 -9.14 -33.94 27.41
N VAL A 16 -8.09 -33.31 27.93
CA VAL A 16 -6.72 -33.23 27.41
C VAL A 16 -6.12 -34.62 27.15
N VAL A 17 -5.53 -34.82 25.97
CA VAL A 17 -4.58 -35.90 25.70
C VAL A 17 -3.30 -35.27 25.17
N THR A 18 -2.23 -35.42 25.95
CA THR A 18 -0.84 -35.19 25.57
C THR A 18 -0.49 -36.02 24.33
N GLY A 19 -0.13 -35.35 23.25
CA GLY A 19 0.40 -35.97 22.05
C GLY A 19 1.41 -35.04 21.39
N ALA A 20 2.69 -35.27 21.70
CA ALA A 20 3.79 -34.67 20.96
C ALA A 20 3.76 -35.21 19.53
N LEU A 21 3.35 -34.36 18.58
CA LEU A 21 3.63 -34.55 17.17
C LEU A 21 4.19 -33.24 16.62
N LEU A 22 5.47 -33.30 16.32
CA LEU A 22 6.24 -32.34 15.55
C LEU A 22 5.52 -32.11 14.21
N GLY A 23 4.83 -30.99 14.12
CA GLY A 23 4.35 -30.42 12.88
C GLY A 23 4.46 -28.93 13.05
N LEU A 24 5.34 -28.30 12.26
CA LEU A 24 5.39 -26.85 12.08
C LEU A 24 4.08 -26.40 11.42
N ALA A 25 2.99 -26.44 12.16
CA ALA A 25 1.82 -25.65 11.86
C ALA A 25 2.22 -24.22 12.22
N ALA A 26 2.73 -23.48 11.24
CA ALA A 26 2.71 -22.04 11.31
C ALA A 26 1.26 -21.68 11.62
N ALA A 27 0.98 -21.36 12.88
CA ALA A 27 -0.23 -20.68 13.27
C ALA A 27 -0.14 -19.33 12.59
N THR A 28 -0.63 -19.25 11.36
CA THR A 28 -1.08 -18.00 10.79
C THR A 28 -2.20 -17.58 11.71
N ILE A 29 -1.84 -16.77 12.72
CA ILE A 29 -2.81 -15.98 13.43
C ILE A 29 -3.48 -15.20 12.31
N ALA A 30 -4.67 -15.64 11.92
CA ALA A 30 -5.60 -14.84 11.18
C ALA A 30 -5.98 -13.72 12.13
N VAL A 31 -5.07 -12.76 12.29
CA VAL A 31 -5.41 -11.46 12.84
C VAL A 31 -6.51 -11.00 11.90
N PRO A 32 -7.74 -10.79 12.38
CA PRO A 32 -8.74 -10.18 11.54
C PRO A 32 -8.05 -8.91 11.02
N THR A 33 -7.95 -8.76 9.71
CA THR A 33 -7.75 -7.44 9.12
C THR A 33 -9.05 -6.69 9.40
N ALA A 34 -9.28 -6.38 10.70
CA ALA A 34 -10.00 -5.21 11.09
C ALA A 34 -9.41 -4.16 10.17
N THR A 35 -10.26 -3.63 9.30
CA THR A 35 -9.97 -2.44 8.52
C THR A 35 -9.68 -1.38 9.56
N ALA A 36 -8.45 -1.36 10.08
CA ALA A 36 -8.01 -0.39 11.03
C ALA A 36 -8.27 0.91 10.31
N GLN A 37 -9.17 1.73 10.86
CA GLN A 37 -9.27 3.11 10.46
C GLN A 37 -7.84 3.60 10.29
N PRO A 38 -7.52 4.25 9.15
CA PRO A 38 -6.15 4.61 8.84
C PRO A 38 -5.56 5.26 10.07
N GLN A 39 -4.53 4.60 10.62
CA GLN A 39 -3.87 5.09 11.82
C GLN A 39 -3.27 6.43 11.39
N CYS A 40 -3.83 7.55 11.86
CA CYS A 40 -3.37 8.90 11.52
C CYS A 40 -1.99 9.17 12.15
N THR A 41 -1.00 8.48 11.63
CA THR A 41 0.36 8.37 12.14
C THR A 41 1.32 8.62 10.99
N ALA A 42 2.50 9.15 11.32
CA ALA A 42 3.56 9.34 10.35
C ALA A 42 3.95 8.00 9.66
N ALA A 43 3.97 6.89 10.41
CA ALA A 43 4.30 5.58 9.87
C ALA A 43 3.30 5.11 8.79
N ALA A 44 1.99 5.27 9.02
CA ALA A 44 0.98 4.91 8.03
C ALA A 44 1.05 5.80 6.78
N LEU A 45 1.31 7.10 6.96
CA LEU A 45 1.53 8.02 5.84
C LEU A 45 2.76 7.59 5.02
N SER A 46 3.88 7.28 5.67
CA SER A 46 5.09 6.79 5.02
C SER A 46 4.87 5.47 4.27
N SER A 47 4.10 4.54 4.83
CA SER A 47 3.74 3.30 4.13
C SER A 47 2.90 3.55 2.89
N ALA A 48 1.88 4.43 2.99
CA ALA A 48 1.07 4.82 1.84
C ALA A 48 1.91 5.51 0.76
N LEU A 49 2.86 6.37 1.17
CA LEU A 49 3.82 6.99 0.26
C LEU A 49 4.68 5.96 -0.45
N GLY A 50 5.23 4.98 0.28
CA GLY A 50 6.01 3.90 -0.32
C GLY A 50 5.22 3.16 -1.41
N THR A 51 3.95 2.86 -1.17
CA THR A 51 3.06 2.24 -2.17
C THR A 51 2.84 3.14 -3.39
N VAL A 52 2.52 4.42 -3.18
CA VAL A 52 2.31 5.37 -4.29
C VAL A 52 3.59 5.56 -5.10
N SER A 53 4.74 5.68 -4.45
CA SER A 53 6.04 5.81 -5.12
C SER A 53 6.38 4.59 -5.96
N ALA A 54 6.16 3.38 -5.43
CA ALA A 54 6.38 2.15 -6.20
C ALA A 54 5.49 2.09 -7.44
N GLN A 55 4.19 2.32 -7.29
CA GLN A 55 3.23 2.35 -8.40
C GLN A 55 3.55 3.44 -9.43
N THR A 56 4.01 4.60 -8.97
CA THR A 56 4.45 5.68 -9.85
C THR A 56 5.68 5.26 -10.65
N GLY A 57 6.64 4.57 -10.03
CA GLY A 57 7.80 4.01 -10.72
C GLY A 57 7.40 3.02 -11.83
N ASP A 58 6.50 2.08 -11.51
CA ASP A 58 5.97 1.12 -12.49
C ASP A 58 5.23 1.82 -13.64
N TYR A 59 4.45 2.86 -13.32
CA TYR A 59 3.75 3.66 -14.30
C TYR A 59 4.72 4.37 -15.23
N LEU A 60 5.72 5.08 -14.70
CA LEU A 60 6.69 5.81 -15.51
C LEU A 60 7.55 4.86 -16.36
N ASN A 61 7.91 3.69 -15.85
CA ASN A 61 8.64 2.69 -16.62
C ASN A 61 7.83 2.14 -17.81
N SER A 62 6.50 2.14 -17.73
CA SER A 62 5.61 1.77 -18.84
C SER A 62 5.18 2.96 -19.71
N HIS A 63 5.48 4.19 -19.30
CA HIS A 63 5.11 5.44 -19.97
C HIS A 63 6.36 6.29 -20.25
N PRO A 64 7.16 5.94 -21.29
CA PRO A 64 8.44 6.61 -21.54
C PRO A 64 8.30 8.12 -21.78
N GLY A 65 7.20 8.58 -22.40
CA GLY A 65 6.94 10.01 -22.57
C GLY A 65 6.80 10.77 -21.24
N ALA A 66 6.03 10.24 -20.30
CA ALA A 66 5.88 10.83 -18.97
C ALA A 66 7.19 10.78 -18.18
N ASN A 67 7.90 9.66 -18.28
CA ASN A 67 9.20 9.50 -17.63
C ASN A 67 10.22 10.53 -18.15
N ASP A 68 10.31 10.71 -19.47
CA ASP A 68 11.21 11.66 -20.09
C ASP A 68 10.83 13.11 -19.74
N ALA A 69 9.54 13.43 -19.74
CA ALA A 69 9.05 14.76 -19.37
C ALA A 69 9.40 15.13 -17.93
N ILE A 70 9.26 14.19 -16.98
CA ILE A 70 9.63 14.42 -15.58
C ILE A 70 11.15 14.46 -15.41
N THR A 71 11.88 13.52 -16.02
CA THR A 71 13.35 13.41 -15.90
C THR A 71 14.06 14.63 -16.45
N ASN A 72 13.60 15.14 -17.59
CA ASN A 72 14.25 16.24 -18.31
C ASN A 72 13.63 17.62 -17.99
N ALA A 73 12.74 17.71 -17.00
CA ALA A 73 12.11 18.98 -16.62
C ALA A 73 13.13 20.07 -16.24
N GLY A 74 14.32 19.67 -15.77
CA GLY A 74 15.46 20.56 -15.56
C GLY A 74 15.10 21.79 -14.70
N ALA A 75 15.60 22.96 -15.12
CA ALA A 75 15.34 24.22 -14.43
C ALA A 75 13.89 24.72 -14.56
N GLU A 76 13.15 24.27 -15.57
CA GLU A 76 11.73 24.62 -15.76
C GLU A 76 10.82 23.85 -14.79
N GLY A 77 11.29 22.69 -14.32
CA GLY A 77 10.71 21.93 -13.21
C GLY A 77 9.20 21.70 -13.36
N GLU A 78 8.43 22.21 -12.40
CA GLU A 78 6.98 22.04 -12.35
C GLU A 78 6.27 22.58 -13.61
N ALA A 79 6.75 23.68 -14.20
CA ALA A 79 6.09 24.28 -15.35
C ALA A 79 6.15 23.37 -16.59
N ALA A 80 7.30 22.73 -16.84
CA ALA A 80 7.47 21.77 -17.92
C ALA A 80 6.61 20.52 -17.71
N ILE A 81 6.63 19.97 -16.49
CA ILE A 81 5.82 18.80 -16.11
C ILE A 81 4.32 19.09 -16.30
N ARG A 82 3.87 20.27 -15.85
CA ARG A 82 2.47 20.69 -15.99
C ARG A 82 2.07 20.82 -17.45
N THR A 83 2.93 21.41 -18.28
CA THR A 83 2.68 21.57 -19.71
C THR A 83 2.49 20.21 -20.38
N TYR A 84 3.33 19.23 -20.04
CA TYR A 84 3.19 17.86 -20.52
C TYR A 84 1.82 17.25 -20.13
N PHE A 85 1.49 17.24 -18.84
CA PHE A 85 0.25 16.61 -18.38
C PHE A 85 -1.05 17.34 -18.81
N VAL A 86 -0.98 18.61 -19.18
CA VAL A 86 -2.10 19.31 -19.84
C VAL A 86 -2.35 18.73 -21.24
N ALA A 87 -1.30 18.42 -22.00
CA ALA A 87 -1.41 17.75 -23.29
C ALA A 87 -1.75 16.25 -23.18
N HIS A 88 -1.46 15.65 -22.02
CA HIS A 88 -1.66 14.22 -21.73
C HIS A 88 -2.64 13.99 -20.55
N PRO A 89 -3.93 14.37 -20.68
CA PRO A 89 -4.88 14.36 -19.55
C PRO A 89 -5.22 12.95 -19.04
N GLN A 90 -5.12 11.91 -19.89
CA GLN A 90 -5.31 10.52 -19.45
C GLN A 90 -4.18 10.08 -18.52
N GLU A 91 -2.94 10.40 -18.87
CA GLU A 91 -1.79 10.05 -18.04
C GLU A 91 -1.82 10.76 -16.68
N TRP A 92 -2.29 12.02 -16.68
CA TRP A 92 -2.56 12.74 -15.44
C TRP A 92 -3.64 12.07 -14.60
N ALA A 93 -4.74 11.61 -15.21
CA ALA A 93 -5.80 10.91 -14.50
C ALA A 93 -5.30 9.58 -13.88
N ASP A 94 -4.37 8.91 -14.55
CA ASP A 94 -3.75 7.69 -14.03
C ASP A 94 -2.87 7.97 -12.81
N LEU A 95 -2.01 8.98 -12.88
CA LEU A 95 -1.21 9.42 -11.74
C LEU A 95 -2.08 9.88 -10.56
N GLN A 96 -3.20 10.56 -10.83
CA GLN A 96 -4.17 10.88 -9.78
C GLN A 96 -4.75 9.62 -9.12
N ARG A 97 -5.04 8.58 -9.90
CA ARG A 97 -5.55 7.31 -9.38
C ARG A 97 -4.50 6.63 -8.50
N ILE A 98 -3.24 6.62 -8.93
CA ILE A 98 -2.10 6.13 -8.14
C ILE A 98 -1.99 6.89 -6.82
N ALA A 99 -2.19 8.22 -6.82
CA ALA A 99 -2.14 9.05 -5.62
C ALA A 99 -3.38 8.93 -4.69
N GLN A 100 -4.39 8.12 -5.02
CA GLN A 100 -5.61 7.97 -4.20
C GLN A 100 -5.36 7.62 -2.72
N PRO A 101 -4.46 6.67 -2.37
CA PRO A 101 -4.22 6.30 -0.98
C PRO A 101 -3.82 7.51 -0.11
N LEU A 102 -2.99 8.40 -0.67
CA LEU A 102 -2.55 9.61 0.03
C LEU A 102 -3.68 10.63 0.19
N ARG A 103 -4.50 10.82 -0.85
CA ARG A 103 -5.64 11.75 -0.79
C ARG A 103 -6.64 11.32 0.27
N THR A 104 -6.98 10.03 0.29
CA THR A 104 -7.87 9.45 1.30
C THR A 104 -7.32 9.66 2.71
N LEU A 105 -6.02 9.38 2.93
CA LEU A 105 -5.40 9.55 4.24
C LEU A 105 -5.38 11.03 4.68
N ARG A 106 -5.05 11.96 3.78
CA ARG A 106 -5.05 13.39 4.07
C ARG A 106 -6.44 13.91 4.45
N GLN A 107 -7.47 13.49 3.73
CA GLN A 107 -8.86 13.87 4.00
C GLN A 107 -9.33 13.35 5.36
N GLN A 108 -8.93 12.14 5.74
CA GLN A 108 -9.36 11.51 6.98
C GLN A 108 -8.57 11.99 8.21
N CYS A 109 -7.29 12.34 8.04
CA CYS A 109 -6.39 12.63 9.14
C CYS A 109 -6.06 14.12 9.31
N GLN A 110 -6.53 15.01 8.43
CA GLN A 110 -6.24 16.46 8.43
C GLN A 110 -4.74 16.77 8.61
N VAL A 111 -3.86 15.94 8.03
CA VAL A 111 -2.41 16.10 8.16
C VAL A 111 -1.93 17.17 7.18
N ASP A 112 -1.29 18.21 7.73
CA ASP A 112 -0.69 19.31 6.96
C ASP A 112 0.72 19.00 6.47
N VAL A 113 1.44 18.10 7.14
CA VAL A 113 2.81 17.74 6.76
C VAL A 113 2.81 17.02 5.41
N ALA A 114 3.44 17.64 4.42
CA ALA A 114 3.58 17.05 3.10
C ALA A 114 4.80 16.11 3.07
N PRO A 115 4.76 15.06 2.23
CA PRO A 115 5.90 14.17 2.03
C PRO A 115 7.19 14.91 1.63
N GLY A 116 7.06 15.97 0.85
CA GLY A 116 8.19 16.82 0.44
C GLY A 116 8.87 17.55 1.59
N ASP A 117 8.17 17.77 2.71
CA ASP A 117 8.76 18.43 3.88
C ASP A 117 9.78 17.52 4.59
N ILE A 118 9.54 16.20 4.59
CA ILE A 118 10.48 15.22 5.14
C ILE A 118 11.73 15.12 4.26
N ALA A 119 11.57 15.13 2.93
CA ALA A 119 12.71 15.15 2.00
C ALA A 119 13.58 16.39 2.21
N ARG A 120 12.96 17.58 2.29
CA ARG A 120 13.68 18.83 2.60
C ARG A 120 14.38 18.81 3.95
N LEU A 121 13.78 18.17 4.96
CA LEU A 121 14.40 18.00 6.27
C LEU A 121 15.67 17.14 6.17
N TYR A 122 15.64 16.04 5.40
CA TYR A 122 16.84 15.23 5.18
C TYR A 122 17.94 16.03 4.48
N ASP A 123 17.61 16.77 3.43
CA ASP A 123 18.56 17.62 2.72
C ASP A 123 19.18 18.68 3.64
N ALA A 124 18.37 19.32 4.49
CA ALA A 124 18.82 20.34 5.44
C ALA A 124 19.67 19.79 6.59
N MET A 125 19.50 18.53 6.99
CA MET A 125 20.35 17.89 8.02
C MET A 125 21.64 17.30 7.44
N ALA A 126 21.70 17.10 6.13
CA ALA A 126 22.89 16.62 5.44
C ALA A 126 23.88 17.74 5.09
N SER A 127 23.47 19.01 5.22
CA SER A 127 24.29 20.22 5.02
C SER A 127 24.87 20.75 6.33
#